data_AF-A0A5C6YPK9-F1
#
_entry.id   AF-A0A5C6YPK9-F1
#
_cell.length_a   1.000
_cell.length_b   1.000
_cell.length_c   1.000
_cell.angle_alpha   90.00
_cell.angle_beta   90.00
_cell.angle_gamma   90.00
#
_symmetry.space_group_name_H-M   'P 1'
#
loop_
_entity.id
_entity.type
_entity.pdbx_description
1 polymer ?
#
loop_
_entity_poly.entity_id
_entity_poly.type
_entity_poly.pdbx_seq_one_letter_code
_entity_poly.pdbx_strand_id
1 'polypeptide(L)'
;MLFLFLKYLQPTHYFQLYRKDGTSIFPIIENLPNEIVEQLVPEAKFKSEKARKYDLSWQAVNKGYIGNTEVYTSFEKLPVIDEYRFLRKYFHSIWVFYVLMLRLLSFKNPFREFSAWKKSRDTVRSNYLNKPIKHPDCNKQQSSLVEDKPLVSVVIPTLNRYKYLKDVLADFEKQTYKNFEILIIDQSQPFQKVFCKDFNLKIHHIQQNEPALWLARNTAIEKSEGSIIALSEDDVRIGPDWIENHLRCLDFFKADISAGVFYPEGSSIPKERSFFCVASQFATGNAMLYKDVFKKIGLFDRQFEKQRMGDGEFGLRAYLNGLKSISNPYASCIDVKAGTGGLRQMGSWDAFRPKKLFAPRPIPSVLYLYRKYYGRKRSLLAILKTVPQSIIPYRYKKNKKMMVLGLFISLFLFPFVVLQVVISWRLATKKLREGAMIKRL
;
A
#
# COMPACT_ATOMS: atom_id res chain seq x y z
N MET A 1 0.13 -4.68 19.20
CA MET A 1 1.10 -4.94 18.11
C MET A 1 1.89 -6.16 18.49
N LEU A 2 2.15 -7.03 17.53
CA LEU A 2 2.80 -8.32 17.73
C LEU A 2 4.24 -8.17 18.28
N PHE A 3 5.04 -7.24 17.75
CA PHE A 3 6.27 -6.74 18.37
C PHE A 3 6.18 -5.22 18.57
N LEU A 4 6.44 -4.71 19.78
CA LEU A 4 6.32 -3.29 20.10
C LEU A 4 7.34 -2.43 19.37
N PHE A 5 8.51 -2.97 19.01
CA PHE A 5 9.55 -2.21 18.33
C PHE A 5 9.24 -1.93 16.85
N LEU A 6 8.26 -2.63 16.26
CA LEU A 6 7.78 -2.35 14.91
C LEU A 6 7.24 -0.91 14.76
N LYS A 7 6.80 -0.26 15.85
CA LYS A 7 6.32 1.13 15.80
C LYS A 7 7.41 2.13 15.39
N TYR A 8 8.69 1.77 15.56
CA TYR A 8 9.81 2.61 15.17
C TYR A 8 10.17 2.43 13.69
N LEU A 9 9.95 1.24 13.13
CA LEU A 9 10.36 0.90 11.76
C LEU A 9 9.22 1.00 10.74
N GLN A 10 8.00 0.72 11.17
CA GLN A 10 6.79 0.68 10.36
C GLN A 10 5.62 1.45 11.02
N PRO A 11 5.81 2.67 11.58
CA PRO A 11 4.84 3.37 12.43
C PRO A 11 3.42 3.53 11.84
N THR A 12 3.30 3.49 10.51
CA THR A 12 2.07 3.79 9.76
C THR A 12 1.68 2.62 8.84
N HIS A 13 2.05 1.40 9.21
CA HIS A 13 1.67 0.19 8.47
C HIS A 13 0.32 -0.35 8.95
N TYR A 14 -0.53 -0.79 8.02
CA TYR A 14 -1.93 -1.18 8.27
C TYR A 14 -2.05 -2.20 9.39
N PHE A 15 -1.27 -3.28 9.27
CA PHE A 15 -1.30 -4.42 10.19
C PHE A 15 -0.82 -4.09 11.62
N GLN A 16 -0.45 -2.84 11.90
CA GLN A 16 -0.19 -2.37 13.27
C GLN A 16 -1.42 -1.79 13.99
N LEU A 17 -2.55 -1.73 13.30
CA LEU A 17 -3.85 -1.34 13.84
C LEU A 17 -4.73 -2.58 13.97
N TYR A 18 -5.57 -2.60 14.99
CA TYR A 18 -6.70 -3.52 15.02
C TYR A 18 -7.78 -3.02 14.07
N ARG A 19 -8.55 -3.95 13.54
CA ARG A 19 -9.78 -3.68 12.82
C ARG A 19 -10.84 -3.17 13.81
N LYS A 20 -11.95 -2.66 13.29
CA LYS A 20 -13.05 -2.11 14.09
C LYS A 20 -13.72 -3.15 14.99
N ASP A 21 -13.67 -4.43 14.61
CA ASP A 21 -14.14 -5.57 15.41
C ASP A 21 -13.15 -5.98 16.53
N GLY A 22 -12.03 -5.26 16.69
CA GLY A 22 -11.01 -5.55 17.69
C GLY A 22 -9.98 -6.61 17.27
N THR A 23 -10.12 -7.21 16.10
CA THR A 23 -9.21 -8.25 15.61
C THR A 23 -7.96 -7.68 14.93
N SER A 24 -6.87 -8.45 14.90
CA SER A 24 -5.69 -8.16 14.08
C SER A 24 -5.68 -8.99 12.78
N ILE A 25 -4.62 -8.87 11.98
CA ILE A 25 -4.41 -9.75 10.81
C ILE A 25 -3.66 -11.04 11.17
N PHE A 26 -3.11 -11.13 12.37
CA PHE A 26 -2.13 -12.14 12.72
C PHE A 26 -2.85 -13.40 13.25
N PRO A 27 -2.73 -14.56 12.57
CA PRO A 27 -3.43 -15.78 12.97
C PRO A 27 -2.82 -16.37 14.26
N ILE A 28 -3.67 -17.01 15.05
CA ILE A 28 -3.27 -17.85 16.18
C ILE A 28 -2.72 -19.16 15.61
N ILE A 29 -1.49 -19.51 16.00
CA ILE A 29 -0.72 -20.58 15.35
C ILE A 29 -1.31 -21.96 15.61
N GLU A 30 -1.86 -22.16 16.80
CA GLU A 30 -2.51 -23.39 17.22
C GLU A 30 -3.71 -23.77 16.35
N ASN A 31 -4.29 -22.78 15.67
CA ASN A 31 -5.47 -22.94 14.83
C ASN A 31 -5.12 -22.91 13.33
N LEU A 32 -3.83 -22.87 12.97
CA LEU A 32 -3.40 -22.95 11.57
C LEU A 32 -3.45 -24.40 11.08
N PRO A 33 -3.77 -24.63 9.80
CA PRO A 33 -3.63 -25.95 9.19
C PRO A 33 -2.19 -26.48 9.32
N ASN A 34 -2.03 -27.77 9.59
CA ASN A 34 -0.71 -28.41 9.79
C ASN A 34 0.24 -28.17 8.59
N GLU A 35 -0.29 -28.25 7.37
CA GLU A 35 0.44 -27.97 6.12
C GLU A 35 1.02 -26.54 6.06
N ILE A 36 0.40 -25.58 6.73
CA ILE A 36 0.91 -24.20 6.83
C ILE A 36 1.96 -24.13 7.92
N VAL A 37 1.72 -24.76 9.08
CA VAL A 37 2.66 -24.78 10.21
C VAL A 37 4.00 -25.39 9.82
N GLU A 38 4.00 -26.48 9.05
CA GLU A 38 5.20 -27.13 8.51
C GLU A 38 6.05 -26.23 7.61
N GLN A 39 5.43 -25.22 6.99
CA GLN A 39 6.13 -24.24 6.17
C GLN A 39 6.74 -23.10 7.01
N LEU A 40 6.41 -22.96 8.28
CA LEU A 40 6.95 -21.91 9.16
C LEU A 40 8.25 -22.37 9.83
N VAL A 41 9.16 -21.43 10.11
CA VAL A 41 10.46 -21.76 10.70
C VAL A 41 10.51 -21.29 12.15
N PRO A 42 10.36 -22.19 13.14
CA PRO A 42 10.44 -21.82 14.55
C PRO A 42 11.84 -21.32 14.92
N GLU A 43 11.89 -20.37 15.85
CA GLU A 43 13.14 -19.79 16.33
C GLU A 43 13.26 -20.01 17.84
N ALA A 44 14.06 -21.01 18.22
CA ALA A 44 14.27 -21.40 19.62
C ALA A 44 14.93 -20.29 20.44
N LYS A 45 15.66 -19.36 19.79
CA LYS A 45 16.39 -18.31 20.49
C LYS A 45 15.49 -17.32 21.18
N PHE A 46 14.23 -17.11 20.78
CA PHE A 46 13.32 -16.26 21.56
C PHE A 46 13.19 -16.78 22.99
N LYS A 47 13.31 -15.86 23.96
CA LYS A 47 13.26 -16.15 25.40
C LYS A 47 11.85 -16.57 25.83
N SER A 48 10.83 -15.87 25.33
CA SER A 48 9.44 -16.16 25.66
C SER A 48 8.77 -17.04 24.61
N GLU A 49 7.95 -17.98 25.06
CA GLU A 49 7.10 -18.80 24.18
C GLU A 49 6.16 -17.92 23.34
N LYS A 50 5.60 -16.87 23.94
CA LYS A 50 4.75 -15.88 23.26
C LYS A 50 5.47 -15.22 22.08
N ALA A 51 6.74 -14.83 22.24
CA ALA A 51 7.52 -14.27 21.13
C ALA A 51 7.73 -15.28 20.00
N ARG A 52 7.87 -16.58 20.30
CA ARG A 52 7.96 -17.65 19.28
C ARG A 52 6.67 -17.76 18.48
N LYS A 53 5.52 -17.79 19.16
CA LYS A 53 4.19 -17.86 18.51
C LYS A 53 3.91 -16.63 17.66
N TYR A 54 4.23 -15.45 18.19
CA TYR A 54 4.13 -14.18 17.46
C TYR A 54 5.03 -14.17 16.22
N ASP A 55 6.28 -14.59 16.34
CA ASP A 55 7.20 -14.70 15.20
C ASP A 55 6.67 -15.63 14.10
N LEU A 56 6.13 -16.81 14.46
CA LEU A 56 5.48 -17.71 13.52
C LEU A 56 4.26 -17.05 12.86
N SER A 57 3.47 -16.28 13.61
CA SER A 57 2.28 -15.60 13.09
C SER A 57 2.65 -14.47 12.13
N TRP A 58 3.73 -13.75 12.44
CA TRP A 58 4.36 -12.82 11.52
C TRP A 58 4.83 -13.52 10.24
N GLN A 59 5.45 -14.69 10.34
CA GLN A 59 5.85 -15.48 9.17
C GLN A 59 4.63 -15.89 8.33
N ALA A 60 3.57 -16.43 8.92
CA ALA A 60 2.37 -16.86 8.20
C ALA A 60 1.83 -15.72 7.29
N VAL A 61 1.58 -14.54 7.87
CA VAL A 61 1.07 -13.38 7.11
C VAL A 61 2.04 -12.96 6.01
N ASN A 62 3.33 -12.78 6.32
CA ASN A 62 4.29 -12.26 5.34
C ASN A 62 4.76 -13.30 4.31
N LYS A 63 4.51 -14.60 4.57
CA LYS A 63 4.75 -15.70 3.61
C LYS A 63 3.55 -15.96 2.71
N GLY A 64 2.43 -15.26 2.90
CA GLY A 64 1.26 -15.37 2.02
C GLY A 64 0.19 -16.33 2.50
N TYR A 65 0.11 -16.64 3.79
CA TYR A 65 -1.05 -17.33 4.32
C TYR A 65 -2.30 -16.48 4.12
N ILE A 66 -3.33 -17.09 3.53
CA ILE A 66 -4.65 -16.49 3.31
C ILE A 66 -5.65 -17.54 3.78
N GLY A 67 -6.38 -17.25 4.86
CA GLY A 67 -7.36 -18.16 5.43
C GLY A 67 -8.25 -17.46 6.44
N ASN A 68 -9.15 -18.23 7.07
CA ASN A 68 -10.14 -17.72 8.01
C ASN A 68 -9.87 -18.17 9.46
N THR A 69 -8.64 -18.62 9.77
CA THR A 69 -8.22 -19.00 11.12
C THR A 69 -8.40 -17.83 12.10
N GLU A 70 -8.71 -18.15 13.35
CA GLU A 70 -8.78 -17.16 14.43
C GLU A 70 -7.52 -16.30 14.52
N VAL A 71 -7.70 -15.03 14.82
CA VAL A 71 -6.63 -14.03 14.86
C VAL A 71 -6.53 -13.41 16.24
N TYR A 72 -5.34 -12.91 16.59
CA TYR A 72 -5.13 -12.22 17.86
C TYR A 72 -5.99 -10.96 17.97
N THR A 73 -6.68 -10.78 19.09
CA THR A 73 -7.41 -9.55 19.48
C THR A 73 -6.62 -8.66 20.44
N SER A 74 -5.57 -9.22 21.05
CA SER A 74 -4.65 -8.49 21.92
C SER A 74 -3.24 -9.06 21.81
N PHE A 75 -2.24 -8.28 22.24
CA PHE A 75 -0.86 -8.72 22.27
C PHE A 75 -0.23 -8.36 23.60
N GLU A 76 0.48 -9.32 24.16
CA GLU A 76 1.25 -9.16 25.39
C GLU A 76 2.60 -8.47 25.18
N LYS A 77 3.08 -7.84 26.25
CA LYS A 77 4.37 -7.17 26.24
C LYS A 77 5.50 -8.19 26.32
N LEU A 78 6.35 -8.20 25.31
CA LEU A 78 7.49 -9.11 25.22
C LEU A 78 8.73 -8.59 25.99
N PRO A 79 9.65 -9.50 26.36
CA PRO A 79 10.99 -9.12 26.81
C PRO A 79 11.73 -8.28 25.76
N VAL A 80 12.47 -7.26 26.22
CA VAL A 80 13.24 -6.37 25.33
C VAL A 80 14.25 -7.13 24.45
N ILE A 81 14.80 -8.24 24.95
CA ILE A 81 15.68 -9.12 24.16
C ILE A 81 14.95 -9.72 22.95
N ASP A 82 13.71 -10.15 23.11
CA ASP A 82 12.92 -10.77 22.04
C ASP A 82 12.53 -9.73 20.98
N GLU A 83 12.21 -8.52 21.40
CA GLU A 83 12.01 -7.39 20.49
C GLU A 83 13.24 -7.15 19.58
N TYR A 84 14.46 -7.12 20.16
CA TYR A 84 15.68 -6.95 19.37
C TYR A 84 16.01 -8.16 18.50
N ARG A 85 15.75 -9.40 18.98
CA ARG A 85 15.92 -10.62 18.17
C ARG A 85 15.04 -10.57 16.93
N PHE A 86 13.75 -10.25 17.10
CA PHE A 86 12.83 -10.05 15.98
C PHE A 86 13.36 -8.98 15.01
N LEU A 87 13.82 -7.83 15.53
CA LEU A 87 14.38 -6.79 14.65
C LEU A 87 15.59 -7.29 13.85
N ARG A 88 16.52 -8.03 14.46
CA ARG A 88 17.70 -8.57 13.75
C ARG A 88 17.31 -9.62 12.70
N LYS A 89 16.32 -10.45 13.03
CA LYS A 89 15.79 -11.48 12.14
C LYS A 89 15.23 -10.88 10.85
N TYR A 90 14.53 -9.74 10.90
CA TYR A 90 13.79 -9.18 9.75
C TYR A 90 14.24 -7.81 9.20
N PHE A 91 14.96 -6.99 9.97
CA PHE A 91 15.39 -5.63 9.55
C PHE A 91 16.91 -5.46 9.54
N HIS A 92 17.44 -4.72 8.56
CA HIS A 92 18.89 -4.53 8.42
C HIS A 92 19.51 -3.96 9.70
N SER A 93 20.77 -4.31 10.01
CA SER A 93 21.44 -3.96 11.27
C SER A 93 21.41 -2.47 11.62
N ILE A 94 21.52 -1.59 10.61
CA ILE A 94 21.37 -0.14 10.75
C ILE A 94 20.04 0.27 11.41
N TRP A 95 18.96 -0.44 11.10
CA TRP A 95 17.63 -0.17 11.65
C TRP A 95 17.50 -0.69 13.07
N VAL A 96 18.16 -1.78 13.42
CA VAL A 96 18.25 -2.27 14.79
C VAL A 96 18.99 -1.25 15.67
N PHE A 97 20.09 -0.68 15.16
CA PHE A 97 20.83 0.39 15.83
C PHE A 97 20.00 1.67 15.95
N TYR A 98 19.29 2.07 14.88
CA TYR A 98 18.35 3.20 14.93
C TYR A 98 17.31 3.04 16.05
N VAL A 99 16.71 1.85 16.21
CA VAL A 99 15.78 1.61 17.31
C VAL A 99 16.46 1.74 18.67
N LEU A 100 17.66 1.18 18.85
CA LEU A 100 18.42 1.35 20.09
C LEU A 100 18.62 2.84 20.42
N MET A 101 19.07 3.65 19.46
CA MET A 101 19.26 5.09 19.67
C MET A 101 17.96 5.78 20.07
N LEU A 102 16.85 5.50 19.40
CA LEU A 102 15.54 6.05 19.79
C LEU A 102 15.12 5.62 21.20
N ARG A 103 15.40 4.38 21.60
CA ARG A 103 15.09 3.87 22.94
C ARG A 103 15.88 4.64 24.00
N LEU A 104 17.19 4.82 23.78
CA LEU A 104 18.07 5.57 24.69
C LEU A 104 17.66 7.04 24.79
N LEU A 105 17.42 7.70 23.65
CA LEU A 105 16.95 9.09 23.59
C LEU A 105 15.52 9.27 24.16
N SER A 106 14.75 8.19 24.26
CA SER A 106 13.43 8.18 24.93
C SER A 106 13.53 7.78 26.42
N PHE A 107 14.71 7.93 27.03
CA PHE A 107 14.98 7.67 28.45
C PHE A 107 14.60 6.27 28.92
N LYS A 108 14.83 5.26 28.08
CA LYS A 108 14.65 3.86 28.43
C LYS A 108 15.93 3.35 29.09
N ASN A 109 15.78 2.45 30.07
CA ASN A 109 16.90 2.00 30.91
C ASN A 109 18.09 1.54 30.03
N PRO A 110 19.22 2.29 30.04
CA PRO A 110 20.30 2.09 29.08
C PRO A 110 21.00 0.74 29.26
N PHE A 111 21.18 0.30 30.51
CA PHE A 111 21.79 -1.00 30.82
C PHE A 111 20.95 -2.16 30.29
N ARG A 112 19.63 -2.12 30.48
CA ARG A 112 18.70 -3.13 29.96
C ARG A 112 18.67 -3.16 28.44
N GLU A 113 18.61 -1.98 27.80
CA GLU A 113 18.57 -1.86 26.34
C GLU A 113 19.87 -2.35 25.70
N PHE A 114 21.03 -1.89 26.19
CA PHE A 114 22.32 -2.28 25.64
C PHE A 114 22.61 -3.77 25.87
N SER A 115 22.31 -4.30 27.07
CA SER A 115 22.44 -5.72 27.37
C SER A 115 21.60 -6.57 26.41
N ALA A 116 20.32 -6.22 26.21
CA ALA A 116 19.44 -6.93 25.28
C ALA A 116 19.89 -6.79 23.82
N TRP A 117 20.29 -5.60 23.39
CA TRP A 117 20.79 -5.36 22.05
C TRP A 117 22.09 -6.13 21.76
N LYS A 118 23.00 -6.22 22.72
CA LYS A 118 24.24 -7.01 22.62
C LYS A 118 23.95 -8.51 22.61
N LYS A 119 23.11 -9.00 23.52
CA LYS A 119 22.73 -10.42 23.64
C LYS A 119 21.91 -10.96 22.47
N SER A 120 21.29 -10.10 21.66
CA SER A 120 20.57 -10.52 20.45
C SER A 120 21.46 -10.69 19.22
N ARG A 121 22.75 -10.35 19.28
CA ARG A 121 23.66 -10.36 18.12
C ARG A 121 23.81 -11.72 17.43
N ASP A 122 23.54 -12.80 18.16
CA ASP A 122 23.58 -14.18 17.68
C ASP A 122 22.35 -14.57 16.84
N THR A 123 21.38 -13.67 16.66
CA THR A 123 20.17 -13.94 15.86
C THR A 123 20.52 -14.05 14.38
N VAL A 124 20.04 -15.12 13.75
CA VAL A 124 20.25 -15.37 12.32
C VAL A 124 19.23 -14.58 11.50
N ARG A 125 19.69 -14.02 10.38
CA ARG A 125 18.85 -13.31 9.42
C ARG A 125 17.86 -14.28 8.77
N SER A 126 16.57 -13.94 8.76
CA SER A 126 15.57 -14.76 8.07
C SER A 126 15.50 -14.43 6.58
N ASN A 127 15.43 -15.48 5.76
CA ASN A 127 15.14 -15.41 4.33
C ASN A 127 13.72 -15.90 4.01
N TYR A 128 12.75 -15.59 4.88
CA TYR A 128 11.38 -16.15 4.82
C TYR A 128 10.68 -15.97 3.46
N LEU A 129 11.02 -14.90 2.72
CA LEU A 129 10.49 -14.59 1.38
C LEU A 129 10.96 -15.55 0.28
N ASN A 130 12.01 -16.34 0.52
CA ASN A 130 12.52 -17.29 -0.50
C ASN A 130 11.61 -18.51 -0.66
N LYS A 131 10.73 -18.80 0.31
CA LYS A 131 9.82 -19.94 0.31
C LYS A 131 8.40 -19.48 0.67
N PRO A 132 7.73 -18.65 -0.17
CA PRO A 132 6.36 -18.23 0.10
C PRO A 132 5.41 -19.43 0.06
N ILE A 133 4.31 -19.32 0.80
CA ILE A 133 3.18 -20.25 0.74
C ILE A 133 2.56 -20.10 -0.64
N LYS A 134 2.46 -21.21 -1.37
CA LYS A 134 1.93 -21.23 -2.74
C LYS A 134 0.42 -21.49 -2.71
N HIS A 135 -0.28 -20.89 -3.67
CA HIS A 135 -1.71 -21.11 -3.93
C HIS A 135 -1.89 -21.53 -5.39
N PRO A 136 -1.39 -22.73 -5.78
CA PRO A 136 -1.33 -23.13 -7.19
C PRO A 136 -2.72 -23.34 -7.81
N ASP A 137 -3.73 -23.61 -6.98
CA ASP A 137 -5.08 -23.96 -7.44
C ASP A 137 -5.88 -22.75 -7.93
N CYS A 138 -5.53 -21.54 -7.50
CA CYS A 138 -6.21 -20.30 -7.91
C CYS A 138 -6.23 -20.09 -9.44
N ASN A 139 -5.22 -20.58 -10.15
CA ASN A 139 -5.14 -20.46 -11.61
C ASN A 139 -5.61 -21.72 -12.36
N LYS A 140 -5.85 -22.82 -11.65
CA LYS A 140 -6.23 -24.11 -12.23
C LYS A 140 -7.71 -24.43 -12.05
N GLN A 141 -8.32 -23.94 -10.98
CA GLN A 141 -9.72 -24.18 -10.69
C GLN A 141 -10.62 -23.32 -11.59
N GLN A 142 -11.74 -23.92 -11.97
CA GLN A 142 -12.85 -23.26 -12.62
C GLN A 142 -13.41 -22.19 -11.66
N SER A 143 -13.61 -20.96 -12.16
CA SER A 143 -14.14 -19.86 -11.35
C SER A 143 -15.58 -19.61 -11.73
N SER A 144 -16.48 -19.91 -10.80
CA SER A 144 -17.91 -19.59 -10.92
C SER A 144 -18.16 -18.13 -11.30
N LEU A 145 -17.39 -17.20 -10.73
CA LEU A 145 -17.53 -15.78 -11.04
C LEU A 145 -17.14 -15.44 -12.49
N VAL A 146 -16.20 -16.17 -13.09
CA VAL A 146 -15.85 -16.01 -14.52
C VAL A 146 -16.96 -16.58 -15.42
N GLU A 147 -17.60 -17.68 -15.00
CA GLU A 147 -18.68 -18.35 -15.72
C GLU A 147 -19.99 -17.58 -15.71
N ASP A 148 -20.35 -17.01 -14.55
CA ASP A 148 -21.52 -16.16 -14.35
C ASP A 148 -21.46 -14.89 -15.21
N LYS A 149 -20.26 -14.54 -15.69
CA LYS A 149 -19.97 -13.37 -16.53
C LYS A 149 -20.65 -12.09 -16.01
N PRO A 150 -20.45 -11.66 -14.75
CA PRO A 150 -21.00 -10.41 -14.24
C PRO A 150 -20.45 -9.19 -15.00
N LEU A 151 -21.26 -8.15 -15.21
CA LEU A 151 -20.77 -6.93 -15.83
C LEU A 151 -19.67 -6.28 -14.96
N VAL A 152 -18.49 -6.09 -15.54
CA VAL A 152 -17.36 -5.38 -14.92
C VAL A 152 -17.29 -3.95 -15.44
N SER A 153 -17.30 -2.96 -14.55
CA SER A 153 -17.10 -1.56 -14.91
C SER A 153 -15.66 -1.14 -14.67
N VAL A 154 -14.93 -0.90 -15.76
CA VAL A 154 -13.55 -0.43 -15.73
C VAL A 154 -13.54 1.08 -15.55
N VAL A 155 -12.81 1.58 -14.54
CA VAL A 155 -12.70 3.00 -14.22
C VAL A 155 -11.33 3.53 -14.61
N ILE A 156 -11.29 4.45 -15.58
CA ILE A 156 -10.06 5.07 -16.09
C ILE A 156 -10.16 6.60 -16.00
N PRO A 157 -9.56 7.23 -14.99
CA PRO A 157 -9.38 8.68 -15.00
C PRO A 157 -8.25 9.04 -15.97
N THR A 158 -8.44 10.07 -16.80
CA THR A 158 -7.39 10.60 -17.69
C THR A 158 -7.25 12.12 -17.59
N LEU A 159 -6.02 12.60 -17.77
CA LEU A 159 -5.70 14.04 -17.83
C LEU A 159 -4.48 14.27 -18.74
N ASN A 160 -4.74 14.76 -19.95
CA ASN A 160 -3.74 15.11 -20.97
C ASN A 160 -2.82 13.94 -21.36
N ARG A 161 -3.38 12.73 -21.50
CA ARG A 161 -2.63 11.48 -21.75
C ARG A 161 -3.19 10.60 -22.87
N TYR A 162 -3.88 11.19 -23.84
CA TYR A 162 -4.49 10.47 -24.98
C TYR A 162 -3.56 9.47 -25.68
N LYS A 163 -2.27 9.79 -25.84
CA LYS A 163 -1.28 8.87 -26.40
C LYS A 163 -1.19 7.55 -25.61
N TYR A 164 -1.09 7.63 -24.29
CA TYR A 164 -0.98 6.45 -23.42
C TYR A 164 -2.32 5.74 -23.29
N LEU A 165 -3.41 6.51 -23.20
CA LEU A 165 -4.77 5.96 -23.15
C LEU A 165 -5.10 5.12 -24.40
N LYS A 166 -4.60 5.51 -25.58
CA LYS A 166 -4.75 4.72 -26.81
C LYS A 166 -4.19 3.30 -26.63
N ASP A 167 -2.98 3.18 -26.07
CA ASP A 167 -2.33 1.89 -25.84
C ASP A 167 -3.08 1.06 -24.80
N VAL A 168 -3.59 1.70 -23.74
CA VAL A 168 -4.43 1.06 -22.72
C VAL A 168 -5.71 0.49 -23.34
N LEU A 169 -6.42 1.26 -24.17
CA LEU A 169 -7.66 0.80 -24.81
C LEU A 169 -7.41 -0.34 -25.81
N ALA A 170 -6.29 -0.30 -26.55
CA ALA A 170 -5.88 -1.40 -27.42
C ALA A 170 -5.56 -2.70 -26.65
N ASP A 171 -5.10 -2.61 -25.39
CA ASP A 171 -4.96 -3.77 -24.51
C ASP A 171 -6.31 -4.25 -23.96
N PHE A 172 -7.27 -3.35 -23.75
CA PHE A 172 -8.64 -3.73 -23.36
C PHE A 172 -9.38 -4.49 -24.47
N GLU A 173 -9.19 -4.17 -25.75
CA GLU A 173 -9.77 -4.93 -26.88
C GLU A 173 -9.32 -6.40 -26.89
N LYS A 174 -8.12 -6.66 -26.36
CA LYS A 174 -7.51 -8.00 -26.30
C LYS A 174 -7.93 -8.80 -25.07
N GLN A 175 -8.72 -8.25 -24.15
CA GLN A 175 -9.15 -8.99 -22.96
C GLN A 175 -9.94 -10.24 -23.35
N THR A 176 -9.63 -11.35 -22.70
CA THR A 176 -10.29 -12.65 -22.86
C THR A 176 -11.72 -12.61 -22.30
N TYR A 177 -11.89 -11.98 -21.14
CA TYR A 177 -13.19 -11.66 -20.58
C TYR A 177 -13.87 -10.51 -21.34
N LYS A 178 -15.10 -10.72 -21.82
CA LYS A 178 -15.78 -9.78 -22.74
C LYS A 178 -16.93 -8.97 -22.13
N ASN A 179 -17.49 -9.35 -20.98
CA ASN A 179 -18.63 -8.64 -20.41
C ASN A 179 -18.20 -7.45 -19.53
N PHE A 180 -17.66 -6.41 -20.14
CA PHE A 180 -17.22 -5.21 -19.43
C PHE A 180 -17.57 -3.93 -20.17
N GLU A 181 -17.65 -2.84 -19.40
CA GLU A 181 -17.75 -1.47 -19.90
C GLU A 181 -16.58 -0.65 -19.37
N ILE A 182 -16.25 0.45 -20.05
CA ILE A 182 -15.19 1.38 -19.62
C ILE A 182 -15.77 2.76 -19.38
N LEU A 183 -15.58 3.29 -18.19
CA LEU A 183 -15.88 4.67 -17.83
C LEU A 183 -14.59 5.48 -17.84
N ILE A 184 -14.42 6.30 -18.88
CA ILE A 184 -13.29 7.21 -19.02
C ILE A 184 -13.71 8.58 -18.52
N ILE A 185 -13.11 9.03 -17.42
CA ILE A 185 -13.35 10.37 -16.89
C ILE A 185 -12.20 11.28 -17.28
N ASP A 186 -12.47 12.09 -18.30
CA ASP A 186 -11.48 12.91 -18.97
C ASP A 186 -11.47 14.34 -18.43
N GLN A 187 -10.34 14.72 -17.85
CA GLN A 187 -10.13 16.02 -17.22
C GLN A 187 -9.31 16.96 -18.12
N SER A 188 -9.03 16.54 -19.36
CA SER A 188 -8.18 17.24 -20.31
C SER A 188 -8.87 18.50 -20.85
N GLN A 189 -8.05 19.50 -21.14
CA GLN A 189 -8.48 20.71 -21.84
C GLN A 189 -7.45 21.00 -22.94
N PRO A 190 -7.83 20.95 -24.23
CA PRO A 190 -9.19 20.65 -24.73
C PRO A 190 -9.60 19.17 -24.54
N PHE A 191 -10.90 18.94 -24.39
CA PHE A 191 -11.52 17.61 -24.36
C PHE A 191 -11.72 17.06 -25.76
N GLN A 192 -11.31 15.81 -26.02
CA GLN A 192 -11.39 15.17 -27.34
C GLN A 192 -12.58 14.21 -27.41
N LYS A 193 -13.80 14.74 -27.56
CA LYS A 193 -15.06 13.97 -27.56
C LYS A 193 -15.08 12.75 -28.49
N VAL A 194 -14.35 12.80 -29.61
CA VAL A 194 -14.34 11.75 -30.63
C VAL A 194 -13.22 10.72 -30.44
N PHE A 195 -12.37 10.87 -29.43
CA PHE A 195 -11.18 10.04 -29.22
C PHE A 195 -11.49 8.54 -29.15
N CYS A 196 -12.63 8.16 -28.56
CA CYS A 196 -12.98 6.76 -28.34
C CYS A 196 -13.72 6.09 -29.51
N LYS A 197 -13.99 6.80 -30.62
CA LYS A 197 -14.88 6.29 -31.69
C LYS A 197 -14.37 5.05 -32.41
N ASP A 198 -13.05 4.90 -32.52
CA ASP A 198 -12.42 3.86 -33.33
C ASP A 198 -12.15 2.56 -32.54
N PHE A 199 -12.57 2.49 -31.27
CA PHE A 199 -12.38 1.30 -30.43
C PHE A 199 -13.66 0.46 -30.37
N ASN A 200 -13.51 -0.86 -30.53
CA ASN A 200 -14.61 -1.81 -30.41
C ASN A 200 -14.88 -2.18 -28.94
N LEU A 201 -15.23 -1.18 -28.13
CA LEU A 201 -15.43 -1.30 -26.69
C LEU A 201 -16.67 -0.50 -26.27
N LYS A 202 -17.42 -0.98 -25.27
CA LYS A 202 -18.48 -0.19 -24.62
C LYS A 202 -17.84 0.89 -23.75
N ILE A 203 -17.62 2.08 -24.31
CA ILE A 203 -16.94 3.20 -23.64
C ILE A 203 -17.92 4.34 -23.32
N HIS A 204 -17.95 4.76 -22.06
CA HIS A 204 -18.56 5.99 -21.59
C HIS A 204 -17.47 7.06 -21.41
N HIS A 205 -17.27 7.91 -22.42
CA HIS A 205 -16.29 9.00 -22.39
C HIS A 205 -16.90 10.29 -21.87
N ILE A 206 -16.58 10.64 -20.62
CA ILE A 206 -17.25 11.71 -19.87
C ILE A 206 -16.23 12.80 -19.53
N GLN A 207 -16.52 14.04 -19.91
CA GLN A 207 -15.72 15.18 -19.53
C GLN A 207 -15.95 15.57 -18.05
N GLN A 208 -14.88 15.88 -17.34
CA GLN A 208 -14.89 16.48 -16.02
C GLN A 208 -14.08 17.78 -16.04
N ASN A 209 -14.71 18.90 -15.68
CA ASN A 209 -14.04 20.21 -15.73
C ASN A 209 -13.00 20.39 -14.61
N GLU A 210 -13.26 19.87 -13.40
CA GLU A 210 -12.31 19.95 -12.30
C GLU A 210 -11.21 18.89 -12.47
N PRO A 211 -9.92 19.24 -12.56
CA PRO A 211 -8.85 18.24 -12.61
C PRO A 211 -8.56 17.72 -11.19
N ALA A 212 -9.28 16.65 -10.83
CA ALA A 212 -9.36 16.01 -9.52
C ALA A 212 -9.52 14.49 -9.70
N LEU A 213 -8.49 13.73 -9.30
CA LEU A 213 -8.39 12.28 -9.51
C LEU A 213 -9.43 11.49 -8.72
N TRP A 214 -9.63 11.84 -7.44
CA TRP A 214 -10.57 11.09 -6.60
C TRP A 214 -12.01 11.39 -6.97
N LEU A 215 -12.32 12.62 -7.37
CA LEU A 215 -13.58 13.02 -7.97
C LEU A 215 -13.84 12.24 -9.26
N ALA A 216 -12.83 12.11 -10.12
CA ALA A 216 -12.96 11.36 -11.36
C ALA A 216 -13.29 9.89 -11.09
N ARG A 217 -12.54 9.22 -10.20
CA ARG A 217 -12.84 7.84 -9.81
C ARG A 217 -14.23 7.71 -9.16
N ASN A 218 -14.59 8.61 -8.27
CA ASN A 218 -15.90 8.62 -7.62
C ASN A 218 -17.05 8.77 -8.64
N THR A 219 -16.90 9.69 -9.59
CA THR A 219 -17.90 9.93 -10.66
C THR A 219 -18.09 8.69 -11.52
N ALA A 220 -17.00 8.00 -11.89
CA ALA A 220 -17.09 6.75 -12.63
C ALA A 220 -17.78 5.64 -11.81
N ILE A 221 -17.43 5.49 -10.53
CA ILE A 221 -18.06 4.47 -9.66
C ILE A 221 -19.55 4.74 -9.51
N GLU A 222 -19.96 5.99 -9.35
CA GLU A 222 -21.38 6.36 -9.25
C GLU A 222 -22.15 6.05 -10.54
N LYS A 223 -21.53 6.29 -11.70
CA LYS A 223 -22.14 6.06 -13.02
C LYS A 223 -22.02 4.64 -13.56
N SER A 224 -21.22 3.79 -12.94
CA SER A 224 -21.01 2.40 -13.36
C SER A 224 -22.29 1.57 -13.29
N GLU A 225 -22.49 0.65 -14.22
CA GLU A 225 -23.62 -0.29 -14.25
C GLU A 225 -23.25 -1.64 -13.63
N GLY A 226 -21.97 -2.02 -13.68
CA GLY A 226 -21.43 -3.28 -13.19
C GLY A 226 -21.49 -3.43 -11.67
N SER A 227 -21.71 -4.67 -11.23
CA SER A 227 -21.65 -5.06 -9.82
C SER A 227 -20.21 -5.18 -9.32
N ILE A 228 -19.24 -5.25 -10.24
CA ILE A 228 -17.81 -5.31 -9.98
C ILE A 228 -17.13 -4.11 -10.63
N ILE A 229 -16.25 -3.46 -9.87
CA ILE A 229 -15.45 -2.32 -10.32
C ILE A 229 -14.02 -2.79 -10.55
N ALA A 230 -13.48 -2.51 -11.73
CA ALA A 230 -12.06 -2.66 -12.04
C ALA A 230 -11.42 -1.27 -12.14
N LEU A 231 -10.55 -0.93 -11.20
CA LEU A 231 -9.82 0.33 -11.20
C LEU A 231 -8.53 0.18 -12.01
N SER A 232 -8.41 0.99 -13.07
CA SER A 232 -7.22 1.05 -13.93
C SER A 232 -6.68 2.48 -14.03
N GLU A 233 -5.62 2.70 -14.82
CA GLU A 233 -5.02 4.01 -15.11
C GLU A 233 -4.80 4.20 -16.61
N ASP A 234 -4.45 5.42 -17.01
CA ASP A 234 -4.24 5.83 -18.39
C ASP A 234 -2.81 5.64 -18.89
N ASP A 235 -1.88 5.15 -18.06
CA ASP A 235 -0.46 4.91 -18.38
C ASP A 235 0.07 3.54 -17.94
N VAL A 236 -0.74 2.48 -18.15
CA VAL A 236 -0.37 1.09 -17.87
C VAL A 236 -0.40 0.22 -19.12
N ARG A 237 0.27 -0.93 -19.08
CA ARG A 237 0.06 -2.04 -20.04
C ARG A 237 -0.45 -3.27 -19.31
N ILE A 238 -1.46 -3.92 -19.87
CA ILE A 238 -2.14 -5.07 -19.26
C ILE A 238 -2.15 -6.27 -20.21
N GLY A 239 -2.07 -7.48 -19.64
CA GLY A 239 -2.20 -8.73 -20.39
C GLY A 239 -3.65 -9.04 -20.76
N PRO A 240 -3.90 -9.91 -21.76
CA PRO A 240 -5.24 -10.29 -22.20
C PRO A 240 -6.06 -11.05 -21.13
N ASP A 241 -5.43 -11.55 -20.08
CA ASP A 241 -6.02 -12.28 -18.96
C ASP A 241 -6.20 -11.40 -17.69
N TRP A 242 -5.99 -10.09 -17.79
CA TRP A 242 -5.97 -9.20 -16.63
C TRP A 242 -7.30 -9.15 -15.85
N ILE A 243 -8.43 -8.98 -16.55
CA ILE A 243 -9.76 -9.00 -15.91
C ILE A 243 -10.04 -10.39 -15.29
N GLU A 244 -9.75 -11.46 -16.03
CA GLU A 244 -10.01 -12.83 -15.59
C GLU A 244 -9.21 -13.20 -14.34
N ASN A 245 -7.92 -12.84 -14.29
CA ASN A 245 -7.06 -13.09 -13.13
C ASN A 245 -7.55 -12.35 -11.88
N HIS A 246 -8.15 -11.18 -12.03
CA HIS A 246 -8.79 -10.48 -10.92
C HIS A 246 -10.06 -11.19 -10.45
N LEU A 247 -10.95 -11.58 -11.36
CA LEU A 247 -12.19 -12.30 -11.03
C LEU A 247 -11.89 -13.62 -10.31
N ARG A 248 -10.94 -14.40 -10.83
CA ARG A 248 -10.47 -15.66 -10.19
C ARG A 248 -9.97 -15.44 -8.77
N CYS A 249 -9.23 -14.36 -8.54
CA CYS A 249 -8.73 -14.02 -7.21
C CYS A 249 -9.86 -13.65 -6.23
N LEU A 250 -10.86 -12.88 -6.68
CA LEU A 250 -12.05 -12.57 -5.87
C LEU A 250 -12.81 -13.84 -5.48
N ASP A 251 -13.01 -14.74 -6.45
CA ASP A 251 -13.76 -15.97 -6.25
C ASP A 251 -13.01 -16.99 -5.38
N PHE A 252 -11.77 -17.35 -5.75
CA PHE A 252 -11.00 -18.38 -5.08
C PHE A 252 -10.74 -18.07 -3.61
N PHE A 253 -10.30 -16.84 -3.30
CA PHE A 253 -10.00 -16.45 -1.91
C PHE A 253 -11.23 -15.97 -1.13
N LYS A 254 -12.40 -15.90 -1.79
CA LYS A 254 -13.59 -15.20 -1.29
C LYS A 254 -13.19 -13.81 -0.77
N ALA A 255 -12.47 -13.09 -1.62
CA ALA A 255 -11.90 -11.78 -1.33
C ALA A 255 -12.87 -10.67 -1.72
N ASP A 256 -12.88 -9.59 -0.93
CA ASP A 256 -13.62 -8.38 -1.28
C ASP A 256 -12.88 -7.56 -2.34
N ILE A 257 -11.55 -7.64 -2.33
CA ILE A 257 -10.65 -6.85 -3.16
C ILE A 257 -9.52 -7.74 -3.68
N SER A 258 -9.31 -7.72 -5.00
CA SER A 258 -8.12 -8.22 -5.67
C SER A 258 -7.21 -7.04 -6.02
N ALA A 259 -6.09 -6.89 -5.32
CA ALA A 259 -5.11 -5.81 -5.52
C ALA A 259 -3.98 -6.32 -6.42
N GLY A 260 -3.94 -5.86 -7.67
CA GLY A 260 -2.93 -6.26 -8.63
C GLY A 260 -1.56 -5.67 -8.35
N VAL A 261 -0.54 -6.20 -9.02
CA VAL A 261 0.87 -5.80 -8.82
C VAL A 261 1.38 -4.95 -9.98
N PHE A 262 1.98 -3.80 -9.66
CA PHE A 262 2.71 -2.98 -10.61
C PHE A 262 4.18 -3.38 -10.67
N TYR A 263 4.76 -3.35 -11.86
CA TYR A 263 6.20 -3.37 -12.05
C TYR A 263 6.63 -2.41 -13.18
N PRO A 264 7.81 -1.78 -13.09
CA PRO A 264 8.26 -0.86 -14.13
C PRO A 264 8.49 -1.56 -15.47
N GLU A 265 8.33 -0.83 -16.55
CA GLU A 265 8.75 -1.29 -17.88
C GLU A 265 10.22 -1.75 -17.89
N GLY A 266 10.49 -2.86 -18.57
CA GLY A 266 11.81 -3.50 -18.62
C GLY A 266 12.25 -4.18 -17.31
N SER A 267 11.37 -4.31 -16.32
CA SER A 267 11.64 -4.99 -15.05
C SER A 267 10.73 -6.22 -14.87
N SER A 268 11.01 -7.02 -13.85
CA SER A 268 10.14 -8.11 -13.41
C SER A 268 9.44 -7.77 -12.09
N ILE A 269 8.40 -8.53 -11.76
CA ILE A 269 7.71 -8.42 -10.47
C ILE A 269 8.71 -8.70 -9.34
N PRO A 270 8.84 -7.81 -8.32
CA PRO A 270 9.68 -8.06 -7.17
C PRO A 270 9.29 -9.35 -6.44
N LYS A 271 10.28 -10.09 -5.91
CA LYS A 271 10.05 -11.38 -5.22
C LYS A 271 9.06 -11.26 -4.06
N GLU A 272 9.01 -10.12 -3.39
CA GLU A 272 8.11 -9.85 -2.26
C GLU A 272 6.65 -9.67 -2.68
N ARG A 273 6.41 -9.51 -3.98
CA ARG A 273 5.09 -9.31 -4.58
C ARG A 273 4.78 -10.36 -5.64
N SER A 274 5.58 -11.42 -5.75
CA SER A 274 5.44 -12.45 -6.78
C SER A 274 4.60 -13.65 -6.34
N PHE A 275 3.83 -13.52 -5.26
CA PHE A 275 2.96 -14.55 -4.72
C PHE A 275 1.73 -13.90 -4.08
N PHE A 276 0.65 -14.67 -3.92
CA PHE A 276 -0.56 -14.19 -3.25
C PHE A 276 -0.30 -13.95 -1.76
N CYS A 277 -0.74 -12.81 -1.25
CA CYS A 277 -0.70 -12.51 0.18
C CYS A 277 -1.80 -11.51 0.54
N VAL A 278 -2.09 -11.35 1.83
CA VAL A 278 -2.97 -10.26 2.27
C VAL A 278 -2.30 -8.93 1.91
N ALA A 279 -3.03 -8.09 1.17
CA ALA A 279 -2.53 -6.82 0.69
C ALA A 279 -2.29 -5.84 1.85
N SER A 280 -1.06 -5.37 1.98
CA SER A 280 -0.68 -4.27 2.89
C SER A 280 -0.68 -2.90 2.22
N GLN A 281 -1.05 -2.86 0.94
CA GLN A 281 -1.17 -1.66 0.10
C GLN A 281 -2.31 -1.90 -0.88
N PHE A 282 -3.07 -0.85 -1.16
CA PHE A 282 -4.10 -0.84 -2.20
C PHE A 282 -3.66 0.14 -3.27
N ALA A 283 -3.39 -0.34 -4.47
CA ALA A 283 -3.01 0.50 -5.60
C ALA A 283 -4.25 0.73 -6.46
N THR A 284 -4.81 1.93 -6.41
CA THR A 284 -6.06 2.30 -7.09
C THR A 284 -5.98 2.24 -8.61
N GLY A 285 -4.80 2.01 -9.18
CA GLY A 285 -4.60 1.85 -10.60
C GLY A 285 -4.56 0.41 -11.12
N ASN A 286 -4.63 -0.56 -10.22
CA ASN A 286 -4.64 -1.98 -10.57
C ASN A 286 -5.34 -2.76 -9.45
N ALA A 287 -6.66 -2.65 -9.40
CA ALA A 287 -7.44 -3.38 -8.41
C ALA A 287 -8.85 -3.69 -8.91
N MET A 288 -9.41 -4.81 -8.50
CA MET A 288 -10.80 -5.17 -8.75
C MET A 288 -11.51 -5.43 -7.41
N LEU A 289 -12.76 -4.99 -7.30
CA LEU A 289 -13.54 -5.13 -6.08
C LEU A 289 -15.05 -5.09 -6.37
N TYR A 290 -15.84 -5.71 -5.50
CA TYR A 290 -17.29 -5.58 -5.56
C TYR A 290 -17.71 -4.13 -5.32
N LYS A 291 -18.70 -3.63 -6.08
CA LYS A 291 -19.25 -2.27 -5.92
C LYS A 291 -19.81 -2.05 -4.51
N ASP A 292 -20.28 -3.12 -3.86
CA ASP A 292 -20.76 -3.10 -2.47
C ASP A 292 -19.69 -2.68 -1.44
N VAL A 293 -18.41 -2.86 -1.75
CA VAL A 293 -17.32 -2.32 -0.90
C VAL A 293 -17.47 -0.80 -0.73
N PHE A 294 -17.78 -0.08 -1.80
CA PHE A 294 -17.99 1.37 -1.73
C PHE A 294 -19.24 1.76 -0.94
N LYS A 295 -20.28 0.91 -0.91
CA LYS A 295 -21.46 1.11 -0.04
C LYS A 295 -21.09 0.95 1.43
N LYS A 296 -20.27 -0.07 1.75
CA LYS A 296 -19.82 -0.38 3.13
C LYS A 296 -18.89 0.67 3.71
N ILE A 297 -17.89 1.12 2.95
CA ILE A 297 -16.82 1.99 3.49
C ILE A 297 -16.82 3.42 2.92
N GLY A 298 -17.68 3.72 1.96
CA GLY A 298 -17.73 5.00 1.24
C GLY A 298 -16.74 5.09 0.09
N LEU A 299 -16.91 6.13 -0.74
CA LEU A 299 -16.07 6.43 -1.90
C LEU A 299 -14.65 6.91 -1.51
N PHE A 300 -13.85 7.36 -2.47
CA PHE A 300 -12.52 7.91 -2.18
C PHE A 300 -12.61 9.26 -1.47
N ASP A 301 -11.73 9.47 -0.48
CA ASP A 301 -11.67 10.72 0.30
C ASP A 301 -11.05 11.84 -0.53
N ARG A 302 -11.85 12.86 -0.86
CA ARG A 302 -11.39 14.02 -1.64
C ARG A 302 -10.41 14.92 -0.88
N GLN A 303 -10.13 14.67 0.40
CA GLN A 303 -9.02 15.35 1.08
C GLN A 303 -7.64 15.05 0.48
N PHE A 304 -7.53 14.01 -0.36
CA PHE A 304 -6.29 13.61 -1.03
C PHE A 304 -6.15 14.16 -2.45
N GLU A 305 -7.06 15.04 -2.90
CA GLU A 305 -7.01 15.63 -4.23
C GLU A 305 -5.72 16.40 -4.47
N LYS A 306 -5.15 16.23 -5.66
CA LYS A 306 -3.88 16.85 -6.08
C LYS A 306 -2.70 16.55 -5.15
N GLN A 307 -2.81 15.50 -4.33
CA GLN A 307 -1.80 15.07 -3.36
C GLN A 307 -1.54 13.55 -3.46
N ARG A 308 -1.11 12.89 -2.38
CA ARG A 308 -0.70 11.47 -2.35
C ARG A 308 -1.36 10.75 -1.19
N MET A 309 -1.33 9.42 -1.21
CA MET A 309 -1.82 8.53 -0.17
C MET A 309 -3.34 8.33 -0.12
N GLY A 310 -4.11 8.76 -1.13
CA GLY A 310 -5.54 8.45 -1.17
C GLY A 310 -5.83 6.98 -1.46
N ASP A 311 -4.96 6.34 -2.23
CA ASP A 311 -4.89 4.89 -2.43
C ASP A 311 -4.61 4.17 -1.12
N GLY A 312 -3.59 4.67 -0.41
CA GLY A 312 -3.20 4.22 0.92
C GLY A 312 -4.30 4.42 1.97
N GLU A 313 -5.11 5.47 1.84
CA GLU A 313 -6.24 5.74 2.74
C GLU A 313 -7.38 4.77 2.52
N PHE A 314 -7.80 4.56 1.27
CA PHE A 314 -8.87 3.64 0.93
C PHE A 314 -8.53 2.21 1.35
N GLY A 315 -7.31 1.75 1.03
CA GLY A 315 -6.82 0.44 1.45
C GLY A 315 -6.80 0.25 2.97
N LEU A 316 -6.39 1.28 3.71
CA LEU A 316 -6.43 1.25 5.17
C LEU A 316 -7.87 1.19 5.69
N ARG A 317 -8.78 1.95 5.10
CA ARG A 317 -10.20 1.94 5.46
C ARG A 317 -10.83 0.57 5.21
N ALA A 318 -10.50 -0.07 4.09
CA ALA A 318 -10.92 -1.43 3.79
C ALA A 318 -10.42 -2.41 4.86
N TYR A 319 -9.12 -2.37 5.18
CA TYR A 319 -8.53 -3.18 6.24
C TYR A 319 -9.24 -2.98 7.59
N LEU A 320 -9.46 -1.74 8.01
CA LEU A 320 -10.09 -1.43 9.30
C LEU A 320 -11.54 -1.93 9.39
N ASN A 321 -12.25 -2.07 8.28
CA ASN A 321 -13.61 -2.62 8.24
C ASN A 321 -13.62 -4.15 7.97
N GLY A 322 -12.48 -4.83 8.08
CA GLY A 322 -12.40 -6.29 7.94
C GLY A 322 -12.51 -6.83 6.53
N LEU A 323 -12.47 -5.96 5.50
CA LEU A 323 -12.51 -6.41 4.11
C LEU A 323 -11.23 -7.16 3.74
N LYS A 324 -11.40 -8.33 3.12
CA LYS A 324 -10.32 -9.20 2.69
C LYS A 324 -9.76 -8.69 1.35
N SER A 325 -8.58 -8.08 1.42
CA SER A 325 -7.84 -7.60 0.25
C SER A 325 -6.63 -8.48 -0.01
N ILE A 326 -6.51 -9.01 -1.22
CA ILE A 326 -5.48 -9.97 -1.63
C ILE A 326 -4.59 -9.36 -2.71
N SER A 327 -3.28 -9.36 -2.48
CA SER A 327 -2.28 -9.01 -3.48
C SER A 327 -2.21 -10.11 -4.53
N ASN A 328 -2.44 -9.77 -5.80
CA ASN A 328 -2.54 -10.69 -6.91
C ASN A 328 -1.40 -10.46 -7.92
N PRO A 329 -0.37 -11.32 -7.96
CA PRO A 329 0.73 -11.18 -8.92
C PRO A 329 0.35 -11.53 -10.36
N TYR A 330 -0.74 -12.28 -10.58
CA TYR A 330 -1.17 -12.68 -11.93
C TYR A 330 -1.99 -11.57 -12.61
N ALA A 331 -2.74 -10.78 -11.84
CA ALA A 331 -3.31 -9.52 -12.31
C ALA A 331 -2.27 -8.39 -12.22
N SER A 332 -1.16 -8.55 -12.93
CA SER A 332 -0.09 -7.55 -12.96
C SER A 332 -0.24 -6.56 -14.12
N CYS A 333 0.36 -5.39 -13.97
CA CYS A 333 0.45 -4.41 -15.04
C CYS A 333 1.82 -3.73 -15.05
N ILE A 334 2.22 -3.29 -16.24
CA ILE A 334 3.45 -2.53 -16.43
C ILE A 334 3.15 -1.05 -16.19
N ASP A 335 3.89 -0.43 -15.28
CA ASP A 335 3.88 1.03 -15.07
C ASP A 335 4.80 1.70 -16.10
N VAL A 336 4.20 2.30 -17.13
CA VAL A 336 4.90 3.02 -18.22
C VAL A 336 5.49 4.34 -17.71
N LYS A 337 4.98 4.86 -16.57
CA LYS A 337 5.39 6.14 -15.96
C LYS A 337 5.35 7.30 -16.95
N ALA A 338 4.17 7.62 -17.47
CA ALA A 338 3.99 8.73 -18.42
C ALA A 338 4.73 9.99 -17.97
N GLY A 339 5.52 10.60 -18.86
CA GLY A 339 6.39 11.73 -18.51
C GLY A 339 5.63 13.02 -18.16
N THR A 340 4.38 13.14 -18.61
CA THR A 340 3.52 14.33 -18.50
C THR A 340 2.08 13.93 -18.14
N GLY A 341 1.21 14.94 -17.92
CA GLY A 341 -0.20 14.73 -17.60
C GLY A 341 -0.46 14.08 -16.22
N GLY A 342 -1.73 13.80 -15.93
CA GLY A 342 -2.15 13.23 -14.65
C GLY A 342 -1.69 14.06 -13.43
N LEU A 343 -1.37 13.38 -12.33
CA LEU A 343 -0.85 14.05 -11.12
C LEU A 343 0.49 14.78 -11.33
N ARG A 344 1.24 14.49 -12.40
CA ARG A 344 2.51 15.18 -12.70
C ARG A 344 2.28 16.64 -13.09
N GLN A 345 1.13 16.95 -13.69
CA GLN A 345 0.71 18.32 -13.98
C GLN A 345 0.48 19.15 -12.69
N MET A 346 0.15 18.49 -11.59
CA MET A 346 -0.09 19.12 -10.28
C MET A 346 1.17 19.28 -9.41
N GLY A 347 2.36 18.98 -9.96
CA GLY A 347 3.65 19.26 -9.31
C GLY A 347 4.03 18.39 -8.10
N SER A 348 3.19 17.43 -7.70
CA SER A 348 3.31 16.69 -6.43
C SER A 348 3.61 15.20 -6.60
N TRP A 349 4.66 14.87 -7.37
CA TRP A 349 5.08 13.46 -7.50
C TRP A 349 5.78 12.96 -6.22
N ASP A 350 6.84 13.59 -5.72
CA ASP A 350 7.49 13.10 -4.50
C ASP A 350 6.82 13.68 -3.24
N ALA A 351 6.18 12.81 -2.45
CA ALA A 351 5.49 13.19 -1.23
C ALA A 351 6.41 13.79 -0.14
N PHE A 352 7.72 13.56 -0.21
CA PHE A 352 8.69 13.96 0.80
C PHE A 352 9.79 14.89 0.27
N ARG A 353 9.81 15.21 -1.03
CA ARG A 353 10.81 16.09 -1.67
C ARG A 353 10.13 17.18 -2.48
N PRO A 354 9.62 18.24 -1.82
CA PRO A 354 9.06 19.38 -2.54
C PRO A 354 10.13 20.07 -3.39
N LYS A 355 9.72 20.61 -4.56
CA LYS A 355 10.59 21.41 -5.43
C LYS A 355 10.87 22.81 -4.88
N LYS A 356 9.93 23.39 -4.13
CA LYS A 356 10.04 24.75 -3.55
C LYS A 356 10.60 24.67 -2.13
N LEU A 357 11.48 25.61 -1.76
CA LEU A 357 12.18 25.63 -0.45
C LEU A 357 11.23 25.69 0.75
N PHE A 358 10.09 26.38 0.64
CA PHE A 358 9.10 26.52 1.73
C PHE A 358 7.86 25.64 1.57
N ALA A 359 7.82 24.77 0.55
CA ALA A 359 6.69 23.87 0.39
C ALA A 359 6.69 22.78 1.48
N PRO A 360 5.50 22.31 1.91
CA PRO A 360 5.36 21.37 3.01
C PRO A 360 6.13 20.06 2.76
N ARG A 361 6.78 19.55 3.81
CA ARG A 361 7.48 18.25 3.80
C ARG A 361 7.09 17.43 5.04
N PRO A 362 6.53 16.22 4.90
CA PRO A 362 5.94 15.70 3.66
C PRO A 362 4.79 16.59 3.18
N ILE A 363 4.19 16.29 2.04
CA ILE A 363 2.96 16.95 1.64
C ILE A 363 1.85 16.72 2.70
N PRO A 364 0.88 17.65 2.85
CA PRO A 364 -0.03 17.65 4.00
C PRO A 364 -0.89 16.38 4.15
N SER A 365 -1.34 15.79 3.05
CA SER A 365 -2.13 14.54 3.02
C SER A 365 -1.45 13.36 3.71
N VAL A 366 -0.11 13.28 3.65
CA VAL A 366 0.65 12.22 4.35
C VAL A 366 0.45 12.35 5.86
N LEU A 367 0.61 13.56 6.41
CA LEU A 367 0.40 13.80 7.84
C LEU A 367 -1.08 13.76 8.23
N TYR A 368 -1.98 14.15 7.34
CA TYR A 368 -3.41 13.97 7.53
C TYR A 368 -3.74 12.49 7.73
N LEU A 369 -3.31 11.60 6.83
CA LEU A 369 -3.47 10.14 6.95
C LEU A 369 -2.87 9.62 8.25
N TYR A 370 -1.59 9.95 8.52
CA TYR A 370 -0.89 9.42 9.69
C TYR A 370 -1.56 9.83 10.99
N ARG A 371 -1.99 11.09 11.10
CA ARG A 371 -2.61 11.60 12.32
C ARG A 371 -4.05 11.13 12.49
N LYS A 372 -4.82 11.02 11.40
CA LYS A 372 -6.20 10.54 11.39
C LYS A 372 -6.29 9.11 11.92
N TYR A 373 -5.39 8.23 11.49
CA TYR A 373 -5.51 6.79 11.79
C TYR A 373 -4.52 6.25 12.84
N TYR A 374 -3.33 6.85 12.98
CA TYR A 374 -2.28 6.34 13.87
C TYR A 374 -1.99 7.25 15.07
N GLY A 375 -2.58 8.45 15.07
CA GLY A 375 -2.40 9.44 16.11
C GLY A 375 -1.04 10.16 16.08
N ARG A 376 -0.90 11.15 16.97
CA ARG A 376 0.24 12.08 17.03
C ARG A 376 1.58 11.36 17.24
N LYS A 377 1.65 10.42 18.19
CA LYS A 377 2.90 9.75 18.56
C LYS A 377 3.49 8.94 17.40
N ARG A 378 2.68 8.12 16.72
CA ARG A 378 3.15 7.33 15.56
C ARG A 378 3.47 8.21 14.35
N SER A 379 2.73 9.31 14.16
CA SER A 379 3.03 10.29 13.11
C SER A 379 4.40 10.94 13.28
N LEU A 380 4.79 11.28 14.51
CA LEU A 380 6.11 11.82 14.81
C LEU A 380 7.22 10.80 14.56
N LEU A 381 7.02 9.53 14.93
CA LEU A 381 7.97 8.45 14.61
C LEU A 381 8.11 8.26 13.10
N ALA A 382 7.01 8.37 12.34
CA ALA A 382 7.05 8.29 10.89
C ALA A 382 7.88 9.44 10.29
N ILE A 383 7.63 10.69 10.70
CA ILE A 383 8.42 11.86 10.27
C ILE A 383 9.90 11.66 10.59
N LEU A 384 10.23 11.27 11.83
CA LEU A 384 11.59 11.09 12.30
C LEU A 384 12.34 10.04 11.49
N LYS A 385 11.64 9.01 11.00
CA LYS A 385 12.20 7.98 10.14
C LYS A 385 12.34 8.42 8.68
N THR A 386 11.34 9.10 8.11
CA THR A 386 11.25 9.32 6.65
C THR A 386 11.83 10.65 6.19
N VAL A 387 11.67 11.73 6.96
CA VAL A 387 12.08 13.08 6.54
C VAL A 387 13.60 13.22 6.41
N PRO A 388 14.44 12.72 7.34
CA PRO A 388 15.88 12.78 7.17
C PRO A 388 16.35 12.08 5.87
N GLN A 389 15.71 10.96 5.53
CA GLN A 389 16.01 10.21 4.31
C GLN A 389 15.54 10.90 3.03
N SER A 390 14.70 11.94 3.14
CA SER A 390 14.21 12.70 1.99
C SER A 390 15.14 13.83 1.59
N ILE A 391 16.03 14.28 2.48
CA ILE A 391 16.97 15.37 2.21
C ILE A 391 17.92 15.01 1.05
N ILE A 392 18.43 13.77 1.02
CA ILE A 392 19.34 13.31 -0.04
C ILE A 392 18.54 12.74 -1.22
N PRO A 393 18.74 13.25 -2.47
CA PRO A 393 18.14 12.70 -3.68
C PRO A 393 18.51 11.24 -3.94
N TYR A 394 17.60 10.46 -4.54
CA TYR A 394 17.80 9.03 -4.81
C TYR A 394 19.08 8.73 -5.61
N ARG A 395 19.40 9.54 -6.63
CA ARG A 395 20.60 9.36 -7.48
C ARG A 395 21.92 9.36 -6.71
N TYR A 396 21.96 10.03 -5.55
CA TYR A 396 23.16 10.13 -4.73
C TYR A 396 23.24 9.10 -3.62
N LYS A 397 22.16 8.37 -3.33
CA LYS A 397 22.12 7.39 -2.23
C LYS A 397 23.05 6.19 -2.43
N LYS A 398 23.50 5.92 -3.66
CA LYS A 398 24.47 4.87 -3.96
C LYS A 398 25.93 5.31 -3.78
N ASN A 399 26.20 6.61 -3.71
CA ASN A 399 27.57 7.14 -3.63
C ASN A 399 27.93 7.50 -2.17
N LYS A 400 28.87 6.74 -1.59
CA LYS A 400 29.30 6.91 -0.19
C LYS A 400 29.86 8.30 0.12
N LYS A 401 30.65 8.90 -0.78
CA LYS A 401 31.18 10.26 -0.60
C LYS A 401 30.06 11.30 -0.59
N MET A 402 29.10 11.16 -1.51
CA MET A 402 27.92 12.03 -1.56
C MET A 402 27.00 11.85 -0.35
N MET A 403 26.98 10.67 0.27
CA MET A 403 26.24 10.47 1.52
C MET A 403 26.87 11.24 2.69
N VAL A 404 28.20 11.26 2.79
CA VAL A 404 28.92 12.04 3.82
C VAL A 404 28.69 13.54 3.61
N LEU A 405 28.88 14.03 2.37
CA LEU A 405 28.55 15.42 2.03
C LEU A 405 27.07 15.74 2.30
N GLY A 406 26.17 14.80 1.96
CA GLY A 406 24.74 14.90 2.23
C GLY A 406 24.41 15.01 3.72
N LEU A 407 25.23 14.44 4.61
CA LEU A 407 25.08 14.60 6.06
C LEU A 407 25.35 16.06 6.48
N PHE A 408 26.43 16.67 6.00
CA PHE A 408 26.73 18.08 6.28
C PHE A 408 25.66 19.02 5.71
N ILE A 409 25.23 18.79 4.46
CA ILE A 409 24.12 19.53 3.84
C ILE A 409 22.84 19.37 4.66
N SER A 410 22.57 18.17 5.21
CA SER A 410 21.38 17.93 6.00
C SER A 410 21.34 18.72 7.31
N LEU A 411 22.50 18.97 7.93
CA LEU A 411 22.61 19.83 9.12
C LEU A 411 22.30 21.28 8.77
N PHE A 412 22.85 21.79 7.66
CA PHE A 412 22.56 23.15 7.18
C PHE A 412 21.09 23.34 6.80
N LEU A 413 20.49 22.36 6.10
CA LEU A 413 19.09 22.40 5.71
C LEU A 413 18.12 22.09 6.85
N PHE A 414 18.61 21.67 8.02
CA PHE A 414 17.76 21.21 9.12
C PHE A 414 16.72 22.24 9.56
N PRO A 415 17.03 23.54 9.78
CA PRO A 415 16.03 24.54 10.18
C PRO A 415 14.92 24.69 9.13
N PHE A 416 15.28 24.68 7.84
CA PHE A 416 14.31 24.74 6.74
C PHE A 416 13.42 23.51 6.70
N VAL A 417 13.99 22.32 6.89
CA VAL A 417 13.23 21.06 6.93
C VAL A 417 12.27 21.06 8.12
N VAL A 418 12.67 21.55 9.28
CA VAL A 418 11.78 21.72 10.45
C VAL A 418 10.63 22.66 10.10
N LEU A 419 10.90 23.81 9.49
CA LEU A 419 9.85 24.72 9.04
C LEU A 419 8.88 24.06 8.05
N GLN A 420 9.38 23.32 7.05
CA GLN A 420 8.55 22.58 6.10
C GLN A 420 7.65 21.55 6.79
N VAL A 421 8.15 20.86 7.83
CA VAL A 421 7.37 19.92 8.64
C VAL A 421 6.31 20.64 9.45
N VAL A 422 6.62 21.80 10.05
CA VAL A 422 5.65 22.62 10.79
C VAL A 422 4.52 23.11 9.88
N ILE A 423 4.86 23.60 8.67
CA ILE A 423 3.87 24.01 7.66
C ILE A 423 2.98 22.83 7.30
N SER A 424 3.57 21.68 6.98
CA SER A 424 2.81 20.46 6.66
C SER A 424 1.90 20.04 7.82
N TRP A 425 2.39 20.11 9.05
CA TRP A 425 1.64 19.76 10.25
C TRP A 425 0.43 20.68 10.46
N ARG A 426 0.60 21.99 10.25
CA ARG A 426 -0.51 22.98 10.33
C ARG A 426 -1.57 22.71 9.26
N LEU A 427 -1.15 22.47 8.01
CA LEU A 427 -2.06 22.15 6.91
C LEU A 427 -2.79 20.81 7.14
N ALA A 428 -2.11 19.81 7.67
CA ALA A 428 -2.73 18.56 8.08
C ALA A 428 -3.72 18.75 9.24
N THR A 429 -3.45 19.65 10.20
CA THR A 429 -4.42 20.02 11.24
C THR A 429 -5.66 20.65 10.63
N LYS A 430 -5.51 21.53 9.62
CA LYS A 430 -6.65 22.11 8.90
C LYS A 430 -7.51 21.02 8.27
N LYS A 431 -6.90 20.08 7.54
CA LYS A 431 -7.60 18.91 6.97
C LYS A 431 -8.31 18.04 8.01
N LEU A 432 -7.69 17.82 9.17
CA LEU A 432 -8.32 17.07 10.26
C LEU A 432 -9.56 17.80 10.81
N ARG A 433 -9.53 19.13 10.90
CA ARG A 433 -10.68 19.94 11.34
C ARG A 433 -11.81 19.95 10.32
N GLU A 434 -11.47 20.05 9.04
CA GLU A 434 -12.44 19.96 7.92
C GLU A 434 -13.10 18.58 7.82
N GLY A 435 -12.42 17.54 8.32
CA GLY A 435 -12.93 16.17 8.27
C GLY A 435 -12.64 15.49 6.93
N ALA A 436 -13.13 14.26 6.80
CA ALA A 436 -13.01 13.46 5.58
C ALA A 436 -14.08 13.88 4.56
N MET A 437 -13.71 13.96 3.29
CA MET A 437 -14.64 14.27 2.19
C MET A 437 -15.00 12.99 1.45
N ILE A 438 -15.67 12.08 2.16
CA ILE A 438 -16.08 10.75 1.65
C ILE A 438 -17.59 10.78 1.42
N LYS A 439 -18.00 10.65 0.16
CA LYS A 439 -19.41 10.48 -0.21
C LYS A 439 -19.82 9.00 -0.05
N ARG A 440 -21.08 8.76 0.31
CA ARG A 440 -21.68 7.41 0.33
C ARG A 440 -22.32 7.12 -1.01
N LEU A 441 -22.18 5.88 -1.46
CA LEU A 441 -22.74 5.37 -2.71
C LEU A 441 -24.17 4.88 -2.51
#